data_AF-A0A7X7YTT6-F1
#
_entry.id   AF-A0A7X7YTT6-F1
#
_cell.length_a   1.000
_cell.length_b   1.000
_cell.length_c   1.000
_cell.angle_alpha   90.00
_cell.angle_beta   90.00
_cell.angle_gamma   90.00
#
_symmetry.space_group_name_H-M   'P 1'
#
loop_
_entity.id
_entity.type
_entity.pdbx_description
1 polymer ?
#
loop_
_entity_poly.entity_id
_entity_poly.type
_entity_poly.pdbx_seq_one_letter_code
_entity_poly.pdbx_strand_id
1 'polypeptide(L)'
;MNSIKECFEIILNGDSENCRLASLAVRKVLYRTDNDRKKYEEIQEQINLAPENYKRINEEWRQVNFVKAISVIYFLHELDKGSDLCFPWFFQLLENKNGIIRYAAVKMILHELGPLTVHIRCPGKNSISHDRMDFEKTF
;
A
#
# COMPACT_ATOMS: atom_id res chain seq x y z
N MET A 1 -7.09 -12.40 13.87
CA MET A 1 -6.42 -11.90 12.65
C MET A 1 -5.26 -12.82 12.30
N ASN A 2 -5.62 -13.90 11.62
CA ASN A 2 -4.76 -15.03 11.30
C ASN A 2 -4.43 -15.07 9.79
N SER A 3 -5.21 -14.42 8.93
CA SER A 3 -4.97 -14.34 7.48
C SER A 3 -5.18 -12.95 6.91
N ILE A 4 -4.68 -12.74 5.68
CA ILE A 4 -4.86 -11.49 4.94
C ILE A 4 -6.33 -11.32 4.57
N LYS A 5 -6.98 -12.41 4.14
CA LYS A 5 -8.40 -12.43 3.86
C LYS A 5 -9.25 -11.94 5.04
N GLU A 6 -8.99 -12.44 6.25
CA GLU A 6 -9.70 -12.02 7.47
C GLU A 6 -9.51 -10.51 7.73
N CYS A 7 -8.30 -9.99 7.48
CA CYS A 7 -8.05 -8.54 7.60
C CYS A 7 -8.92 -7.74 6.63
N PHE A 8 -9.00 -8.16 5.38
CA PHE A 8 -9.78 -7.46 4.35
C PHE A 8 -11.28 -7.57 4.59
N GLU A 9 -11.78 -8.72 5.05
CA GLU A 9 -13.18 -8.88 5.45
C GLU A 9 -13.56 -7.91 6.57
N ILE A 10 -12.70 -7.75 7.59
CA ILE A 10 -12.92 -6.80 8.69
C ILE A 10 -12.84 -5.35 8.18
N ILE A 11 -11.90 -5.03 7.29
CA ILE A 11 -11.80 -3.68 6.72
C ILE A 11 -13.09 -3.33 5.94
N LEU A 12 -13.60 -4.27 5.15
CA LEU A 12 -14.76 -4.06 4.28
C LEU A 12 -16.08 -4.00 5.05
N ASN A 13 -16.23 -4.77 6.13
CA ASN A 13 -17.53 -4.94 6.79
C ASN A 13 -17.55 -4.53 8.27
N GLY A 14 -16.39 -4.37 8.91
CA GLY A 14 -16.29 -4.05 10.33
C GLY A 14 -16.62 -2.60 10.67
N ASP A 15 -16.68 -2.29 11.96
CA ASP A 15 -16.76 -0.92 12.46
C ASP A 15 -15.44 -0.15 12.28
N SER A 16 -15.46 1.15 12.60
CA SER A 16 -14.30 2.03 12.41
C SER A 16 -13.05 1.57 13.16
N GLU A 17 -13.19 1.05 14.37
CA GLU A 17 -12.04 0.68 15.19
C GLU A 17 -11.46 -0.65 14.73
N ASN A 18 -12.33 -1.63 14.48
CA ASN A 18 -11.93 -2.92 13.93
C ASN A 18 -11.30 -2.78 12.54
N CYS A 19 -11.82 -1.89 11.68
CA CYS A 19 -11.22 -1.57 10.38
C CYS A 19 -9.81 -0.98 10.53
N ARG A 20 -9.62 -0.06 11.47
CA ARG A 20 -8.31 0.55 11.76
C ARG A 20 -7.31 -0.49 12.26
N LEU A 21 -7.72 -1.31 13.24
CA LEU A 21 -6.88 -2.39 13.78
C LEU A 21 -6.53 -3.41 12.70
N ALA A 22 -7.48 -3.73 11.84
CA ALA A 22 -7.28 -4.65 10.74
C ALA A 22 -6.28 -4.14 9.71
N SER A 23 -6.38 -2.87 9.32
CA SER A 23 -5.43 -2.22 8.43
C SER A 23 -3.99 -2.28 8.97
N LEU A 24 -3.81 -2.08 10.28
CA LEU A 24 -2.50 -2.18 10.93
C LEU A 24 -2.00 -3.63 11.04
N ALA A 25 -2.89 -4.61 11.13
CA ALA A 25 -2.54 -6.01 11.24
C ALA A 25 -2.02 -6.62 9.92
N VAL A 26 -2.43 -6.08 8.76
CA VAL A 26 -2.00 -6.57 7.43
C VAL A 26 -0.49 -6.68 7.33
N ARG A 27 0.24 -5.65 7.78
CA ARG A 27 1.72 -5.67 7.81
C ARG A 27 2.25 -6.84 8.64
N LYS A 28 1.69 -7.07 9.83
CA LYS A 28 2.13 -8.15 10.73
C LYS A 28 1.85 -9.52 10.14
N VAL A 29 0.73 -9.70 9.45
CA VAL A 29 0.38 -10.96 8.79
C VAL A 29 1.32 -11.24 7.63
N LEU A 30 1.64 -10.22 6.81
CA LEU A 30 2.60 -10.36 5.71
C LEU A 30 4.00 -10.74 6.19
N TYR A 31 4.56 -10.06 7.20
CA TYR A 31 5.91 -10.35 7.70
C TYR A 31 6.06 -11.69 8.42
N ARG A 32 4.97 -12.28 8.94
CA ARG A 32 4.99 -13.61 9.58
C ARG A 32 4.92 -14.76 8.57
N THR A 33 5.04 -14.45 7.29
CA THR A 33 4.79 -15.40 6.22
C THR A 33 6.10 -15.90 5.62
N ASP A 34 6.54 -17.08 6.09
CA ASP A 34 7.55 -17.85 5.40
C ASP A 34 6.91 -18.53 4.16
N ASN A 35 7.27 -18.07 2.96
CA ASN A 35 7.16 -18.74 1.65
C ASN A 35 5.93 -19.65 1.37
N ASP A 36 4.72 -19.22 1.79
CA ASP A 36 3.49 -20.00 1.63
C ASP A 36 2.74 -19.59 0.35
N ARG A 37 2.73 -20.48 -0.65
CA ARG A 37 2.05 -20.31 -1.94
C ARG A 37 0.56 -19.98 -1.79
N LYS A 38 -0.12 -20.49 -0.77
CA LYS A 38 -1.56 -20.25 -0.57
C LYS A 38 -1.84 -18.79 -0.21
N LYS A 39 -0.96 -18.18 0.60
CA LYS A 39 -1.08 -16.76 0.96
C LYS A 39 -0.77 -15.83 -0.22
N TYR A 40 0.09 -16.25 -1.14
CA TYR A 40 0.32 -15.52 -2.39
C TYR A 40 -0.96 -15.43 -3.23
N GLU A 41 -1.70 -16.53 -3.35
CA GLU A 41 -2.99 -16.55 -4.07
C GLU A 41 -4.01 -15.63 -3.38
N GLU A 42 -4.08 -15.63 -2.05
CA GLU A 42 -4.93 -14.71 -1.28
C GLU A 42 -4.56 -13.23 -1.53
N ILE A 43 -3.27 -12.90 -1.56
CA ILE A 43 -2.77 -11.55 -1.85
C ILE A 43 -3.19 -11.11 -3.25
N GLN A 44 -2.93 -11.96 -4.24
CA GLN A 44 -3.24 -11.66 -5.64
C GLN A 44 -4.74 -11.45 -5.83
N GLU A 45 -5.58 -12.24 -5.18
CA GLU A 45 -7.03 -12.07 -5.17
C GLU A 45 -7.43 -10.70 -4.57
N GLN A 46 -6.89 -10.32 -3.41
CA GLN A 46 -7.19 -9.01 -2.80
C GLN A 46 -6.78 -7.84 -3.69
N ILE A 47 -5.63 -7.94 -4.36
CA ILE A 47 -5.15 -6.93 -5.30
C ILE A 47 -6.13 -6.78 -6.49
N ASN A 48 -6.52 -7.91 -7.09
CA ASN A 48 -7.40 -7.91 -8.27
C ASN A 48 -8.79 -7.33 -7.95
N LEU A 49 -9.32 -7.63 -6.77
CA LEU A 49 -10.62 -7.14 -6.33
C LEU A 49 -10.58 -5.71 -5.76
N ALA A 50 -9.38 -5.15 -5.51
CA ALA A 50 -9.23 -3.88 -4.82
C ALA A 50 -9.97 -2.70 -5.47
N PRO A 51 -9.94 -2.51 -6.80
CA PRO A 51 -10.64 -1.39 -7.44
C PRO A 51 -12.16 -1.47 -7.26
N GLU A 52 -12.74 -2.66 -7.38
CA GLU A 52 -14.18 -2.86 -7.21
C GLU A 52 -14.59 -2.68 -5.75
N ASN A 53 -13.81 -3.26 -4.83
CA ASN A 53 -14.06 -3.14 -3.41
C ASN A 53 -13.97 -1.69 -2.95
N TYR A 54 -12.96 -0.94 -3.40
CA TYR A 54 -12.81 0.47 -3.07
C TYR A 54 -14.00 1.32 -3.55
N LYS A 55 -14.49 1.09 -4.78
CA LYS A 55 -15.66 1.80 -5.32
C LYS A 55 -16.94 1.56 -4.51
N ARG A 56 -17.05 0.42 -3.81
CA ARG A 56 -18.21 0.07 -2.97
C ARG A 56 -18.16 0.72 -1.59
N ILE A 57 -16.99 1.22 -1.16
CA ILE A 57 -16.84 1.85 0.15
C ILE A 57 -17.34 3.29 0.06
N ASN A 58 -18.35 3.61 0.87
CA ASN A 58 -18.90 4.97 0.96
C ASN A 58 -18.28 5.75 2.13
N GLU A 59 -17.83 5.06 3.17
CA GLU A 59 -17.29 5.71 4.36
C GLU A 59 -15.82 6.10 4.16
N GLU A 60 -15.53 7.40 4.30
CA GLU A 60 -14.20 7.95 4.10
C GLU A 60 -13.14 7.31 5.01
N TRP A 61 -13.46 7.07 6.29
CA TRP A 61 -12.55 6.39 7.22
C TRP A 61 -12.24 4.95 6.77
N ARG A 62 -13.20 4.27 6.15
CA ARG A 62 -13.03 2.91 5.64
C ARG A 62 -12.17 2.93 4.38
N GLN A 63 -12.40 3.90 3.48
CA GLN A 63 -11.57 4.11 2.29
C GLN A 63 -10.10 4.32 2.66
N VAL A 64 -9.83 5.17 3.67
CA VAL A 64 -8.47 5.44 4.16
C VAL A 64 -7.79 4.16 4.66
N ASN A 65 -8.49 3.37 5.50
CA ASN A 65 -7.93 2.16 6.07
C ASN A 65 -7.75 1.05 5.03
N PHE A 66 -8.65 0.96 4.06
CA PHE A 66 -8.55 0.05 2.92
C PHE A 66 -7.34 0.37 2.04
N VAL A 67 -7.16 1.64 1.65
CA VAL A 67 -6.00 2.06 0.86
C VAL A 67 -4.71 1.75 1.61
N LYS A 68 -4.61 2.10 2.91
CA LYS A 68 -3.44 1.75 3.74
C LYS A 68 -3.12 0.26 3.73
N ALA A 69 -4.13 -0.60 3.84
CA ALA A 69 -3.95 -2.04 3.85
C ALA A 69 -3.43 -2.56 2.49
N ILE A 70 -4.05 -2.11 1.39
CA ILE A 70 -3.63 -2.46 0.04
C ILE A 70 -2.21 -1.97 -0.25
N SER A 71 -1.87 -0.75 0.18
CA SER A 71 -0.52 -0.18 0.03
C SER A 71 0.56 -1.09 0.61
N VAL A 72 0.30 -1.68 1.78
CA VAL A 72 1.24 -2.57 2.46
C VAL A 72 1.40 -3.91 1.73
N ILE A 73 0.31 -4.43 1.14
CA ILE A 73 0.36 -5.67 0.36
C ILE A 73 1.23 -5.50 -0.88
N TYR A 74 1.00 -4.42 -1.65
CA TYR A 74 1.76 -4.16 -2.88
C TYR A 74 3.27 -4.07 -2.60
N PHE A 75 3.66 -3.28 -1.58
CA PHE A 75 5.05 -3.10 -1.19
C PHE A 75 5.79 -4.42 -0.89
N LEU A 76 5.14 -5.37 -0.23
CA LEU A 76 5.81 -6.61 0.18
C LEU A 76 5.78 -7.70 -0.91
N HIS A 77 5.00 -7.51 -1.97
CA HIS A 77 4.89 -8.47 -3.07
C HIS A 77 6.00 -8.29 -4.13
N GLU A 78 6.37 -7.05 -4.47
CA GLU A 78 7.46 -6.77 -5.42
C GLU A 78 8.84 -7.27 -4.95
N LEU A 79 9.05 -7.38 -3.63
CA LEU A 79 10.32 -7.83 -3.06
C LEU A 79 10.64 -9.31 -3.34
N ASP A 80 9.65 -10.14 -3.69
CA ASP A 80 9.84 -11.60 -3.72
C ASP A 80 9.90 -12.19 -5.15
N LYS A 81 9.24 -11.61 -6.17
CA LYS A 81 9.35 -12.02 -7.58
C LYS A 81 9.00 -10.85 -8.50
N GLY A 82 9.78 -10.66 -9.57
CA GLY A 82 9.59 -9.62 -10.59
C GLY A 82 8.26 -9.69 -11.35
N SER A 83 7.17 -9.38 -10.65
CA SER A 83 5.85 -9.17 -11.22
C SER A 83 5.70 -7.69 -11.53
N ASP A 84 5.42 -7.36 -12.79
CA ASP A 84 4.96 -6.05 -13.22
C ASP A 84 3.55 -5.77 -12.65
N LEU A 85 3.45 -5.59 -11.33
CA LEU A 85 2.22 -5.17 -10.67
C LEU A 85 2.06 -3.67 -10.86
N CYS A 86 1.75 -3.28 -12.10
CA CYS A 86 1.35 -1.91 -12.38
C CYS A 86 0.01 -1.67 -11.68
N PHE A 87 0.01 -0.93 -10.57
CA PHE A 87 -1.18 -0.60 -9.80
C PHE A 87 -2.12 0.26 -10.67
N PRO A 88 -3.18 -0.30 -11.29
CA PRO A 88 -3.85 0.36 -12.42
C PRO A 88 -4.67 1.59 -12.01
N TRP A 89 -4.97 1.70 -10.72
CA TRP A 89 -5.81 2.73 -10.11
C TRP A 89 -4.99 3.74 -9.29
N PHE A 90 -3.67 3.77 -9.50
CA PHE A 90 -2.73 4.53 -8.68
C PHE A 90 -2.95 6.03 -8.84
N PHE A 91 -3.01 6.45 -10.10
CA PHE A 91 -3.29 7.83 -10.48
C PHE A 91 -4.68 8.27 -9.98
N GLN A 92 -5.65 7.35 -9.91
CA GLN A 92 -6.97 7.65 -9.34
C GLN A 92 -6.89 7.93 -7.83
N LEU A 93 -6.02 7.25 -7.09
CA LEU A 93 -5.77 7.55 -5.68
C LEU A 93 -5.04 8.88 -5.48
N LEU A 94 -4.13 9.25 -6.39
CA LEU A 94 -3.47 10.56 -6.38
C LEU A 94 -4.43 11.72 -6.66
N GLU A 95 -5.45 11.50 -7.48
CA GLU A 95 -6.50 12.49 -7.77
C GLU A 95 -7.56 12.60 -6.66
N ASN A 96 -7.49 11.76 -5.63
CA ASN A 96 -8.49 11.73 -4.58
C ASN A 96 -8.54 13.07 -3.80
N LYS A 97 -9.74 13.55 -3.44
CA LYS A 97 -9.91 14.79 -2.66
C LYS A 97 -9.35 14.70 -1.24
N ASN A 98 -9.32 13.51 -0.64
CA ASN A 98 -8.78 13.27 0.69
C ASN A 98 -7.25 13.21 0.67
N GLY A 99 -6.61 14.12 1.42
CA GLY A 99 -5.16 14.22 1.51
C GLY A 99 -4.46 13.01 2.15
N ILE A 100 -5.13 12.27 3.03
CA ILE A 100 -4.59 11.05 3.64
C ILE A 100 -4.51 9.93 2.60
N ILE A 101 -5.52 9.80 1.72
CA ILE A 101 -5.51 8.82 0.63
C ILE A 101 -4.41 9.16 -0.37
N ARG A 102 -4.28 10.43 -0.75
CA ARG A 102 -3.15 10.89 -1.59
C ARG A 102 -1.81 10.62 -0.93
N TYR A 103 -1.67 10.92 0.36
CA TYR A 103 -0.43 10.67 1.11
C TYR A 103 -0.08 9.18 1.16
N ALA A 104 -1.07 8.31 1.39
CA ALA A 104 -0.89 6.86 1.36
C ALA A 104 -0.45 6.39 -0.04
N ALA A 105 -1.08 6.90 -1.10
CA ALA A 105 -0.67 6.62 -2.48
C ALA A 105 0.76 7.11 -2.77
N VAL A 106 1.12 8.34 -2.40
CA VAL A 106 2.49 8.86 -2.56
C VAL A 106 3.50 8.03 -1.76
N LYS A 107 3.14 7.56 -0.55
CA LYS A 107 3.96 6.64 0.23
C LYS A 107 4.20 5.32 -0.52
N MET A 108 3.20 4.79 -1.23
CA MET A 108 3.42 3.64 -2.12
C MET A 108 4.50 3.98 -3.14
N ILE A 109 4.37 5.10 -3.89
CA ILE A 109 5.41 5.52 -4.86
C ILE A 109 6.78 5.66 -4.22
N LEU A 110 6.89 6.37 -3.09
CA LEU A 110 8.19 6.69 -2.52
C LEU A 110 8.94 5.42 -2.05
N HIS A 111 8.19 4.38 -1.72
CA HIS A 111 8.73 3.07 -1.41
C HIS A 111 8.97 2.19 -2.66
N GLU A 112 8.12 2.24 -3.69
CA GLU A 112 8.28 1.50 -4.97
C GLU A 112 9.31 2.14 -5.92
N LEU A 113 9.16 3.44 -6.18
CA LEU A 113 10.07 4.24 -7.01
C LEU A 113 11.29 4.73 -6.24
N GLY A 114 11.34 4.71 -4.91
CA GLY A 114 12.56 5.08 -4.18
C GLY A 114 13.78 4.29 -4.70
N PRO A 115 13.69 2.96 -4.79
CA PRO A 115 14.69 2.13 -5.45
C PRO A 115 14.79 2.32 -6.98
N LEU A 116 13.68 2.54 -7.71
CA LEU A 116 13.69 2.69 -9.18
C LEU A 116 14.06 4.12 -9.67
N THR A 117 14.04 5.13 -8.80
CA THR A 117 14.39 6.54 -9.12
C THR A 117 15.88 6.70 -9.38
N VAL A 118 16.71 5.74 -8.98
CA VAL A 118 18.10 5.64 -9.46
C VAL A 118 18.16 5.47 -10.98
N HIS A 119 17.12 4.91 -11.58
CA HIS A 119 16.97 4.72 -13.03
C HIS A 119 16.15 5.85 -13.70
N ILE A 120 15.31 6.58 -12.96
CA ILE A 120 14.63 7.80 -13.44
C ILE A 120 15.61 8.97 -13.32
N ARG A 121 16.54 9.07 -14.26
CA ARG A 121 17.41 10.25 -14.40
C ARG A 121 16.58 11.42 -14.93
N CYS A 122 16.35 12.44 -14.11
CA CYS A 122 15.92 13.74 -14.62
C CYS A 122 17.06 14.35 -15.46
N PRO A 123 16.89 14.59 -16.76
CA PRO A 123 17.92 15.22 -17.58
C PRO A 123 18.28 16.58 -16.97
N GLY A 124 19.53 16.78 -16.58
CA GLY A 124 20.04 18.04 -16.03
C GLY A 124 20.27 18.08 -14.51
N LYS A 125 19.94 17.02 -13.75
CA LYS A 125 20.39 16.88 -12.35
C LYS A 125 21.39 15.74 -12.24
N ASN A 126 22.67 16.07 -12.23
CA ASN A 126 23.72 15.13 -11.86
C ASN A 126 23.49 14.72 -10.39
N SER A 127 23.54 13.42 -10.15
CA SER A 127 23.38 12.73 -8.87
C SER A 127 23.83 13.56 -7.67
N ILE A 128 22.88 13.98 -6.84
CA ILE A 128 23.17 14.53 -5.51
C ILE A 128 23.58 13.35 -4.64
N SER A 129 24.78 13.44 -4.09
CA SER A 129 25.34 12.55 -3.08
C SER A 129 24.33 12.23 -1.97
N HIS A 130 24.41 11.02 -1.43
CA HIS A 130 23.70 10.57 -0.23
C HIS A 130 23.97 11.51 0.96
N ASP A 131 23.24 12.60 1.06
CA ASP A 131 22.98 13.24 2.35
C ASP A 131 21.65 12.68 2.85
N ARG A 132 21.75 11.88 3.92
CA ARG A 132 20.62 11.53 4.77
C ARG A 132 19.96 12.84 5.19
N MET A 133 18.79 13.14 4.64
CA MET A 133 17.91 14.13 5.22
C MET A 133 17.31 13.53 6.49
N ASP A 134 17.98 13.80 7.61
CA ASP A 134 17.42 13.64 8.95
C ASP A 134 16.20 14.56 9.06
N PHE A 135 15.00 14.00 8.91
CA PHE A 135 13.77 14.64 9.34
C PHE A 135 13.66 14.54 10.87
N GLU A 136 14.58 15.19 11.58
CA GLU A 136 14.37 15.56 12.97
C GLU A 136 14.13 17.07 13.09
N LYS A 137 12.94 17.39 13.62
CA LYS A 137 12.56 18.64 14.28
C LYS A 137 12.50 19.89 13.40
N THR A 138 11.30 20.26 12.97
CA THR A 138 10.79 21.62 13.24
C THR A 138 9.28 21.77 13.01
N PHE A 139 8.62 22.31 14.05
CA PHE A 139 7.25 22.84 14.20
C PHE A 139 6.05 21.87 14.19
#